data_AF-B9L9X7-F1
#
_entry.id   AF-B9L9X7-F1
#
_cell.length_a   1.000
_cell.length_b   1.000
_cell.length_c   1.000
_cell.angle_alpha   90.00
_cell.angle_beta   90.00
_cell.angle_gamma   90.00
#
_symmetry.space_group_name_H-M   'P 1'
#
loop_
_entity.id
_entity.type
_entity.pdbx_description
1 polymer ?
#
loop_
_entity_poly.entity_id
_entity_poly.type
_entity_poly.pdbx_seq_one_letter_code
_entity_poly.pdbx_strand_id
1 'polypeptide(L)' 'MMRVTEERADELYDEMFDEQGVIKIVNLEYYPFYVLKKVDEIAYTCSFWDFVDAYEIKIIDEDEEENEDEDF' A
#
# COMPACT_ATOMS: atom_id res chain seq x y z
N MET A 1 10.59 -1.30 -12.25
CA MET A 1 11.08 -1.57 -10.88
C MET A 1 11.25 -0.28 -10.07
N MET A 2 10.34 -0.03 -9.13
CA MET A 2 10.38 1.06 -8.14
C MET A 2 10.90 0.51 -6.82
N ARG A 3 11.74 1.24 -6.08
CA ARG A 3 12.23 0.82 -4.76
C ARG A 3 11.63 1.73 -3.69
N VAL A 4 11.06 1.14 -2.66
CA VAL A 4 10.44 1.86 -1.53
C VAL A 4 10.52 1.04 -0.26
N THR A 5 10.38 1.69 0.88
CA THR A 5 10.16 1.01 2.16
C THR A 5 8.83 0.26 2.19
N GLU A 6 8.69 -0.68 3.12
CA GLU A 6 7.42 -1.40 3.34
C GLU A 6 6.29 -0.42 3.71
N GLU A 7 6.57 0.57 4.57
CA GLU A 7 5.60 1.61 4.94
C GLU A 7 5.12 2.39 3.71
N ARG A 8 6.05 2.82 2.85
CA ARG A 8 5.68 3.56 1.64
C ARG A 8 4.94 2.68 0.62
N ALA A 9 5.23 1.39 0.56
CA ALA A 9 4.46 0.45 -0.25
C ALA A 9 3.01 0.31 0.26
N ASP A 10 2.80 0.25 1.58
CA ASP A 10 1.46 0.20 2.19
C ASP A 10 0.67 1.48 1.90
N GLU A 11 1.31 2.66 1.97
CA GLU A 11 0.68 3.94 1.61
C GLU A 11 0.25 3.99 0.14
N LEU A 12 1.12 3.58 -0.78
CA LEU A 12 0.79 3.55 -2.21
C LEU A 12 -0.36 2.59 -2.52
N TYR A 13 -0.45 1.50 -1.75
CA TYR A 13 -1.51 0.53 -1.88
C TYR A 13 -2.85 1.07 -1.34
N ASP A 14 -2.83 1.74 -0.19
CA ASP A 14 -4.01 2.40 0.39
C ASP A 14 -4.50 3.53 -0.53
N GLU A 15 -3.59 4.33 -1.12
CA GLU A 15 -3.90 5.36 -2.11
C GLU A 15 -4.62 4.78 -3.35
N MET A 16 -4.15 3.64 -3.88
CA MET A 16 -4.79 2.95 -5.01
C MET A 16 -6.24 2.53 -4.69
N PHE A 17 -6.50 2.09 -3.46
CA PHE A 17 -7.86 1.72 -3.03
C PHE A 17 -8.77 2.93 -2.87
N ASP A 18 -8.24 4.04 -2.39
CA ASP A 18 -9.01 5.26 -2.12
C ASP A 18 -9.50 5.96 -3.41
N GLU A 19 -8.83 5.72 -4.55
CA GLU A 19 -9.33 6.15 -5.87
C GLU A 19 -10.71 5.57 -6.21
N GLN A 20 -11.11 4.45 -5.60
CA GLN A 20 -12.45 3.87 -5.79
C GLN A 20 -13.56 4.61 -5.04
N GLY A 21 -13.19 5.57 -4.21
CA GLY A 21 -14.10 6.35 -3.38
C GLY A 21 -14.48 5.66 -2.06
N VAL A 22 -15.32 6.32 -1.27
CA VAL A 22 -15.69 5.84 0.07
C VAL A 22 -16.82 4.82 0.05
N ILE A 23 -16.74 3.83 0.94
CA ILE A 23 -17.81 2.89 1.23
C ILE A 23 -18.79 3.56 2.21
N LYS A 24 -20.05 3.71 1.80
CA LYS A 24 -21.11 4.24 2.67
C LYS A 24 -21.92 3.11 3.29
N ILE A 25 -21.96 3.08 4.62
CA ILE A 25 -22.82 2.18 5.41
C ILE A 25 -23.75 3.03 6.25
N VAL A 26 -25.02 3.10 5.85
CA VAL A 26 -26.01 4.02 6.45
C VAL A 26 -25.50 5.48 6.37
N ASN A 27 -25.12 6.07 7.50
CA ASN A 27 -24.63 7.46 7.61
C ASN A 27 -23.13 7.53 7.91
N LEU A 28 -22.42 6.40 7.80
CA LEU A 28 -20.97 6.31 8.02
C LEU A 28 -20.26 6.12 6.68
N GLU A 29 -19.10 6.74 6.56
CA GLU A 29 -18.24 6.64 5.38
C GLU A 29 -16.89 6.06 5.80
N TYR A 30 -16.41 5.08 5.06
CA TYR A 30 -15.16 4.38 5.32
C TYR A 30 -14.31 4.32 4.06
N TYR A 31 -12.99 4.37 4.25
CA TYR A 31 -12.07 4.04 3.17
C TYR A 31 -12.10 2.53 2.89
N PRO A 32 -12.05 2.11 1.61
CA PRO A 32 -12.10 0.69 1.24
C PRO A 32 -11.01 -0.14 1.91
N PHE A 33 -9.76 0.35 1.95
CA PHE A 33 -8.65 -0.36 2.58
C PHE A 33 -8.93 -0.64 4.07
N TYR A 34 -9.50 0.34 4.79
CA TYR A 34 -9.81 0.22 6.21
C TYR A 34 -10.84 -0.88 6.47
N VAL A 35 -11.87 -0.96 5.61
CA VAL A 35 -12.88 -2.01 5.71
C VAL A 35 -12.25 -3.37 5.43
N LEU A 36 -11.43 -3.49 4.39
CA LEU A 36 -10.79 -4.76 4.02
C LEU A 36 -9.84 -5.26 5.11
N LYS A 37 -8.93 -4.40 5.62
CA LYS A 37 -8.04 -4.68 6.76
C LYS A 37 -8.81 -5.18 8.00
N LYS A 38 -10.04 -4.69 8.22
CA LYS A 38 -10.87 -5.08 9.39
C LYS A 38 -11.73 -6.31 9.19
N VAL A 39 -12.23 -6.56 7.99
CA VAL A 39 -13.16 -7.65 7.70
C VAL A 39 -12.41 -8.91 7.29
N ASP A 40 -11.34 -8.78 6.50
CA ASP A 40 -10.54 -9.89 5.99
C ASP A 40 -9.07 -9.47 5.78
N GLU A 41 -8.29 -9.56 6.85
CA GLU A 41 -6.86 -9.25 6.86
C GLU A 41 -6.05 -10.16 5.91
N ILE A 42 -6.50 -11.40 5.70
CA ILE A 42 -5.82 -12.33 4.79
C ILE A 42 -6.00 -11.86 3.35
N ALA A 43 -7.23 -11.51 2.96
CA ALA A 43 -7.51 -10.97 1.64
C ALA A 43 -6.75 -9.66 1.40
N TYR A 44 -6.68 -8.77 2.41
CA TYR A 44 -5.85 -7.56 2.35
C TYR A 44 -4.39 -7.90 2.06
N THR A 45 -3.80 -8.80 2.84
CA THR A 45 -2.38 -9.17 2.72
C THR A 45 -2.08 -9.80 1.35
N CYS A 46 -2.93 -10.72 0.88
CA CYS A 46 -2.75 -11.34 -0.43
C CYS A 46 -2.81 -10.30 -1.56
N SER A 47 -3.80 -9.42 -1.52
CA SER A 47 -3.98 -8.39 -2.55
C SER A 47 -2.88 -7.33 -2.53
N PHE A 48 -2.29 -7.03 -1.36
CA PHE A 48 -1.09 -6.19 -1.24
C PHE A 48 0.11 -6.81 -1.97
N TRP A 49 0.38 -8.11 -1.76
CA TRP A 49 1.47 -8.79 -2.47
C TRP A 49 1.23 -8.88 -3.98
N ASP A 50 -0.02 -9.09 -4.40
CA ASP A 50 -0.38 -9.04 -5.82
C ASP A 50 -0.10 -7.65 -6.42
N PHE A 51 -0.34 -6.57 -5.67
CA PHE A 51 0.01 -5.20 -6.06
C PHE A 51 1.52 -5.00 -6.18
N VAL A 52 2.29 -5.40 -5.16
CA VAL A 52 3.76 -5.30 -5.16
C VAL A 52 4.36 -6.02 -6.37
N ASP A 53 3.89 -7.23 -6.66
CA ASP A 53 4.34 -8.01 -7.81
C ASP A 53 3.91 -7.37 -9.14
N ALA A 54 2.67 -6.89 -9.24
CA ALA A 54 2.14 -6.30 -10.48
C ALA A 54 2.85 -4.99 -10.88
N TYR A 55 3.25 -4.18 -9.90
CA TYR A 55 3.95 -2.91 -10.12
C TYR A 55 5.49 -3.05 -10.05
N GLU A 56 6.01 -4.27 -9.92
CA GLU A 56 7.43 -4.56 -9.75
C GLU A 56 8.08 -3.70 -8.64
N ILE A 57 7.40 -3.59 -7.52
CA ILE A 57 7.88 -2.83 -6.36
C ILE A 57 8.91 -3.67 -5.62
N LYS A 58 10.09 -3.11 -5.40
CA LYS A 58 11.13 -3.69 -4.55
C LYS A 58 11.03 -3.07 -3.16
N ILE A 59 10.58 -3.85 -2.20
CA ILE A 59 10.62 -3.46 -0.80
C ILE A 59 12.08 -3.48 -0.33
N ILE A 60 12.56 -2.34 0.15
CA ILE A 60 13.89 -2.17 0.74
C ILE A 60 13.75 -1.77 2.21
N ASP A 61 14.77 -2.06 3.02
CA ASP A 61 14.81 -1.60 4.41
C ASP A 61 15.08 -0.07 4.45
N GLU A 62 14.62 0.62 5.49
CA GLU A 62 14.82 2.08 5.66
C GLU A 62 16.31 2.49 5.55
N ASP A 63 17.22 1.65 6.03
CA ASP A 63 18.67 1.87 5.97
C ASP A 63 19.24 1.79 4.53
N GLU A 64 18.53 1.17 3.58
CA GLU A 64 18.92 1.10 2.17
C GLU A 64 18.49 2.35 1.38
N GLU A 65 17.54 3.13 1.88
CA GLU A 65 16.96 4.29 1.17
C GLU A 65 17.91 5.52 1.17
N GLU A 66 18.74 5.70 2.20
CA GLU A 66 19.67 6.85 2.34
C GLU A 66 20.88 6.83 1.37
N ASN A 67 21.15 5.71 0.68
CA ASN A 67 22.38 5.56 -0.12
C ASN A 67 22.28 6.08 -1.57
N GLU A 68 21.12 6.59 -2.03
CA GLU A 68 20.95 7.04 -3.41
C GLU A 68 21.04 8.58 -3.60
N ASP A 69 21.14 9.37 -2.53
CA ASP A 69 21.30 10.85 -2.60
C ASP A 69 22.78 11.34 -2.59
N GLU A 70 23.77 10.44 -2.45
CA GLU A 70 25.22 10.77 -2.38
C GLU A 70 26.02 10.47 -3.66
N ASP A 71 25.43 10.52 -4.86
CA ASP A 71 26.20 10.54 -6.12
C ASP A 71 26.41 11.99 -6.63
N PHE A 72 27.50 12.64 -6.21
CA PHE A 72 28.04 13.88 -6.81
C PHE A 72 29.53 13.77 -7.15
#